data_AF-A0A1K1SU97-F1
#
_entry.id   AF-A0A1K1SU97-F1
#
_cell.length_a   1.000
_cell.length_b   1.000
_cell.length_c   1.000
_cell.angle_alpha   90.00
_cell.angle_beta   90.00
_cell.angle_gamma   90.00
#
_symmetry.space_group_name_H-M   'P 1'
#
loop_
_entity.id
_entity.type
_entity.pdbx_description
1 polymer ?
#
loop_
_entity_poly.entity_id
_entity_poly.type
_entity_poly.pdbx_seq_one_letter_code
_entity_poly.pdbx_strand_id
1 'polypeptide(L)'
;MRTVEIYSALLLIAPLTATAQDQTLPANIVTLRARIVADAANLRTVAKQITDTQNASSEKTYVDARLKYDADLNQLHAAAQPLLAAREANLRLLLAQTEAATIAGDTQQAASFKTQYRQQKSSYKSYRQSLVGNF
;
A
#
# COMPACT_ATOMS: atom_id res chain seq x y z
N MET A 1 -5.91 -11.37 28.09
CA MET A 1 -5.03 -11.32 26.89
C MET A 1 -5.75 -10.92 25.60
N ARG A 2 -7.05 -11.22 25.38
CA ARG A 2 -7.79 -10.89 24.14
C ARG A 2 -7.99 -9.39 23.82
N THR A 3 -8.13 -8.53 24.82
CA THR A 3 -8.21 -7.07 24.63
C THR A 3 -6.94 -6.45 24.05
N VAL A 4 -5.79 -7.11 24.23
CA VAL A 4 -4.49 -6.66 23.69
C VAL A 4 -4.44 -6.83 22.17
N GLU A 5 -5.02 -7.91 21.62
CA GLU A 5 -5.01 -8.17 20.17
C GLU A 5 -5.85 -7.15 19.38
N ILE A 6 -6.97 -6.69 19.94
CA ILE A 6 -7.82 -5.64 19.34
C ILE A 6 -7.12 -4.26 19.40
N TYR A 7 -6.43 -3.97 20.51
CA TYR A 7 -5.60 -2.77 20.64
C TYR A 7 -4.42 -2.76 19.65
N SER A 8 -3.77 -3.91 19.42
CA SER A 8 -2.75 -4.06 18.39
C SER A 8 -3.31 -3.92 16.97
N ALA A 9 -4.52 -4.41 16.73
CA ALA A 9 -5.19 -4.27 15.43
C ALA A 9 -5.61 -2.81 15.12
N LEU A 10 -5.94 -2.01 16.14
CA LEU A 10 -6.22 -0.57 16.01
C LEU A 10 -5.00 0.24 15.54
N LEU A 11 -3.80 -0.15 15.95
CA LEU A 11 -2.53 0.47 15.55
C LEU A 11 -2.11 0.14 14.10
N LEU A 12 -2.62 -0.95 13.53
CA LEU A 12 -2.31 -1.40 12.17
C LEU A 12 -3.17 -0.74 11.07
N ILE A 13 -4.23 -0.04 11.45
CA ILE A 13 -5.08 0.67 10.49
C ILE A 13 -4.46 2.04 10.27
N ALA A 14 -3.44 2.14 9.42
CA ALA A 14 -2.88 3.43 9.00
C ALA A 14 -3.94 4.21 8.20
N PRO A 15 -4.12 5.53 8.43
CA PRO A 15 -4.95 6.34 7.56
C PRO A 15 -4.33 6.38 6.16
N LEU A 16 -5.12 6.10 5.12
CA LEU A 16 -4.78 6.55 3.77
C LEU A 16 -4.73 8.08 3.80
N THR A 17 -3.55 8.65 3.95
CA THR A 17 -3.37 10.08 3.79
C THR A 17 -3.79 10.44 2.36
N ALA A 18 -4.63 11.47 2.24
CA ALA A 18 -4.94 12.07 0.96
C ALA A 18 -3.62 12.52 0.33
N THR A 19 -3.24 11.89 -0.78
CA THR A 19 -1.98 12.22 -1.46
C THR A 19 -2.18 13.49 -2.28
N ALA A 20 -1.19 14.38 -2.23
CA ALA A 20 -1.16 15.62 -2.98
C ALA A 20 -1.27 15.39 -4.51
N GLN A 21 -2.45 15.71 -5.02
CA GLN A 21 -2.86 16.39 -6.26
C GLN A 21 -2.13 16.34 -7.63
N ASP A 22 -0.94 15.76 -7.82
CA ASP A 22 -0.24 15.90 -9.14
C ASP A 22 -0.28 14.68 -10.08
N GLN A 23 -1.09 13.67 -9.80
CA GLN A 23 -1.36 12.58 -10.73
C GLN A 23 -2.84 12.24 -10.76
N THR A 24 -3.45 12.30 -11.95
CA THR A 24 -4.80 11.79 -12.21
C THR A 24 -4.82 10.29 -11.97
N LEU A 25 -5.26 9.90 -10.78
CA LEU A 25 -5.48 8.50 -10.44
C LEU A 25 -6.69 7.97 -11.22
N PRO A 26 -6.68 6.71 -11.67
CA PRO A 26 -7.86 6.08 -12.25
C PRO A 26 -9.05 6.14 -11.29
N ALA A 27 -10.25 6.41 -11.81
CA ALA A 27 -11.45 6.60 -11.00
C ALA A 27 -11.75 5.40 -10.09
N ASN A 28 -11.53 4.17 -10.58
CA ASN A 28 -11.70 2.95 -9.79
C ASN A 28 -10.75 2.89 -8.57
N ILE A 29 -9.50 3.35 -8.71
CA ILE A 29 -8.54 3.43 -7.60
C ILE A 29 -9.01 4.45 -6.57
N VAL A 30 -9.49 5.62 -7.01
CA VAL A 30 -10.01 6.66 -6.11
C VAL A 30 -11.21 6.13 -5.32
N THR A 31 -12.17 5.47 -5.98
CA THR A 31 -13.34 4.88 -5.32
C THR A 31 -12.95 3.79 -4.30
N LEU A 32 -12.03 2.90 -4.65
CA LEU A 32 -11.55 1.86 -3.75
C LEU A 32 -10.85 2.44 -2.52
N ARG A 33 -9.97 3.45 -2.71
CA ARG A 33 -9.32 4.16 -1.60
C ARG A 33 -10.33 4.80 -0.66
N ALA A 34 -11.35 5.49 -1.20
CA ALA A 34 -12.39 6.11 -0.38
C ALA A 34 -13.17 5.07 0.44
N ARG A 35 -13.49 3.92 -0.17
CA ARG A 35 -14.14 2.80 0.53
C ARG A 35 -13.27 2.25 1.65
N ILE A 36 -12.00 1.99 1.40
CA ILE A 36 -11.05 1.48 2.41
C ILE A 36 -10.90 2.44 3.59
N VAL A 37 -10.92 3.76 3.35
CA VAL A 37 -10.93 4.76 4.44
C VAL A 37 -12.18 4.63 5.29
N ALA A 38 -13.35 4.48 4.66
CA ALA A 38 -14.62 4.31 5.37
C ALA A 38 -14.64 2.99 6.17
N ASP A 39 -14.18 1.88 5.59
CA ASP A 39 -14.12 0.58 6.25
C ASP A 39 -13.12 0.58 7.42
N ALA A 40 -11.96 1.24 7.25
CA ALA A 40 -11.01 1.48 8.33
C ALA A 40 -11.65 2.27 9.49
N ALA A 41 -12.41 3.32 9.19
CA ALA A 41 -13.12 4.09 10.22
C ALA A 41 -14.19 3.24 10.92
N ASN A 42 -14.95 2.44 10.17
CA ASN A 42 -15.94 1.52 10.71
C ASN A 42 -15.28 0.48 11.64
N LEU A 43 -14.17 -0.13 11.22
CA LEU A 43 -13.40 -1.08 12.04
C LEU A 43 -12.94 -0.48 13.37
N ARG A 44 -12.48 0.78 13.37
CA ARG A 44 -12.10 1.47 14.61
C ARG A 44 -13.31 1.66 15.53
N THR A 45 -14.47 2.01 14.99
CA THR A 45 -15.72 2.16 15.74
C THR A 45 -16.16 0.83 16.37
N VAL A 46 -16.18 -0.25 15.59
CA VAL A 46 -16.59 -1.58 16.09
C VAL A 46 -15.59 -2.12 17.13
N ALA A 47 -14.28 -1.94 16.90
CA ALA A 47 -13.24 -2.30 17.87
C ALA A 47 -13.42 -1.58 19.21
N LYS A 48 -13.75 -0.29 19.17
CA LYS A 48 -14.05 0.50 20.36
C LYS A 48 -15.28 -0.05 21.08
N GLN A 49 -16.36 -0.33 20.34
CA GLN A 49 -17.58 -0.90 20.93
C GLN A 49 -17.34 -2.26 21.62
N ILE A 50 -16.50 -3.14 21.04
CA ILE A 50 -16.12 -4.40 21.71
C ILE A 50 -15.41 -4.12 23.03
N THR A 51 -14.46 -3.18 23.02
CA THR A 51 -13.69 -2.81 24.21
C THR A 51 -14.61 -2.26 25.30
N ASP A 52 -15.57 -1.41 24.93
CA ASP A 52 -16.47 -0.74 25.86
C ASP A 52 -17.58 -1.66 26.41
N THR A 53 -18.02 -2.66 25.64
CA THR A 53 -19.23 -3.46 25.97
C THR A 53 -18.99 -4.94 26.24
N GLN A 54 -17.79 -5.49 25.93
CA GLN A 54 -17.48 -6.93 26.03
C GLN A 54 -18.53 -7.85 25.37
N ASN A 55 -19.21 -7.36 24.33
CA ASN A 55 -20.32 -8.06 23.71
C ASN A 55 -19.85 -9.01 22.59
N ALA A 56 -20.16 -10.31 22.71
CA ALA A 56 -19.82 -11.33 21.71
C ALA A 56 -20.45 -11.08 20.33
N SER A 57 -21.59 -10.38 20.25
CA SER A 57 -22.19 -9.96 18.98
C SER A 57 -21.29 -8.97 18.22
N SER A 58 -20.67 -8.06 18.95
CA SER A 58 -19.75 -7.06 18.41
C SER A 58 -18.45 -7.69 17.88
N GLU A 59 -18.01 -8.83 18.46
CA GLU A 59 -16.85 -9.59 17.96
C GLU A 59 -17.10 -10.17 16.57
N LYS A 60 -18.28 -10.75 16.32
CA LYS A 60 -18.65 -11.24 14.98
C LYS A 60 -18.69 -10.09 13.97
N THR A 61 -19.30 -8.96 14.33
CA THR A 61 -19.33 -7.76 13.49
C THR A 61 -17.93 -7.25 13.16
N TYR A 62 -16.99 -7.32 14.10
CA TYR A 62 -15.60 -6.92 13.87
C TYR A 62 -14.89 -7.84 12.89
N VAL A 63 -15.04 -9.16 13.03
CA VAL A 63 -14.46 -10.13 12.09
C VAL A 63 -15.00 -9.93 10.68
N ASP A 64 -16.32 -9.76 10.54
CA ASP A 64 -16.95 -9.52 9.23
C ASP A 64 -16.47 -8.19 8.60
N ALA A 65 -16.39 -7.13 9.39
CA ALA A 65 -15.84 -5.84 8.95
C ALA A 65 -14.35 -5.96 8.56
N ARG A 66 -13.59 -6.80 9.26
CA ARG A 66 -12.16 -7.00 8.99
C ARG A 66 -11.94 -7.75 7.68
N LEU A 67 -12.68 -8.83 7.47
CA LEU A 67 -12.64 -9.58 6.21
C LEU A 67 -13.01 -8.70 5.01
N LYS A 68 -14.02 -7.83 5.17
CA LYS A 68 -14.38 -6.86 4.12
C LYS A 68 -13.24 -5.88 3.84
N TYR A 69 -12.65 -5.29 4.87
CA TYR A 69 -11.52 -4.37 4.73
C TYR A 69 -10.33 -5.02 4.01
N ASP A 70 -9.97 -6.25 4.39
CA ASP A 70 -8.89 -7.00 3.75
C ASP A 70 -9.22 -7.35 2.28
N ALA A 71 -10.48 -7.65 1.97
CA ALA A 71 -10.94 -7.87 0.59
C ALA A 71 -10.84 -6.60 -0.28
N ASP A 72 -11.30 -5.45 0.25
CA ASP A 72 -11.21 -4.18 -0.46
C ASP A 72 -9.74 -3.74 -0.66
N LEU A 73 -8.85 -3.99 0.32
CA LEU A 73 -7.40 -3.81 0.17
C LEU A 73 -6.83 -4.68 -0.96
N ASN A 74 -7.17 -5.97 -0.99
CA ASN A 74 -6.70 -6.87 -2.04
C ASN A 74 -7.19 -6.42 -3.44
N GLN A 75 -8.42 -5.91 -3.54
CA GLN A 75 -8.94 -5.33 -4.78
C GLN A 75 -8.16 -4.09 -5.20
N LEU A 76 -7.82 -3.20 -4.25
CA LEU A 76 -6.99 -2.03 -4.52
C LEU A 76 -5.61 -2.42 -5.05
N HIS A 77 -4.97 -3.41 -4.43
CA HIS A 77 -3.67 -3.92 -4.86
C HIS A 77 -3.74 -4.54 -6.27
N ALA A 78 -4.75 -5.37 -6.53
CA ALA A 78 -4.97 -5.99 -7.84
C ALA A 78 -5.20 -4.93 -8.93
N ALA A 79 -5.98 -3.88 -8.63
CA ALA A 79 -6.23 -2.77 -9.56
C ALA A 79 -4.99 -1.90 -9.80
N ALA A 80 -4.13 -1.73 -8.79
CA ALA A 80 -2.90 -0.95 -8.89
C ALA A 80 -1.77 -1.69 -9.62
N GLN A 81 -1.72 -3.03 -9.53
CA GLN A 81 -0.66 -3.86 -10.10
C GLN A 81 -0.37 -3.59 -11.60
N PRO A 82 -1.35 -3.52 -12.52
CA PRO A 82 -1.06 -3.23 -13.92
C PRO A 82 -0.44 -1.83 -14.14
N LEU A 83 -0.75 -0.86 -13.26
CA LEU A 83 -0.18 0.49 -13.32
C LEU A 83 1.27 0.52 -12.83
N LEU A 84 1.61 -0.37 -11.90
CA LEU A 84 2.96 -0.51 -11.33
C LEU A 84 3.88 -1.34 -12.22
N ALA A 85 3.33 -2.34 -12.92
CA ALA A 85 4.10 -3.36 -13.65
C ALA A 85 5.14 -2.78 -14.63
N ALA A 86 4.78 -1.77 -15.43
CA ALA A 86 5.69 -1.14 -16.38
C ALA A 86 6.88 -0.44 -15.68
N ARG A 87 6.62 0.25 -14.55
CA ARG A 87 7.66 0.91 -13.77
C ARG A 87 8.57 -0.09 -13.07
N GLU A 88 8.02 -1.19 -12.58
CA GLU A 88 8.82 -2.27 -11.99
C GLU A 88 9.71 -2.96 -13.04
N ALA A 89 9.18 -3.19 -14.25
CA ALA A 89 9.97 -3.74 -15.35
C ALA A 89 11.17 -2.84 -15.68
N ASN A 90 10.95 -1.52 -15.77
CA ASN A 90 12.03 -0.55 -15.99
C ASN A 90 13.08 -0.56 -14.87
N LEU A 91 12.65 -0.68 -13.61
CA LEU A 91 13.58 -0.80 -12.49
C LEU A 91 14.43 -2.08 -12.55
N ARG A 92 13.82 -3.22 -12.92
CA ARG A 92 14.53 -4.49 -13.12
C ARG A 92 15.53 -4.38 -14.26
N LEU A 93 15.16 -3.73 -15.37
CA LEU A 93 16.04 -3.49 -16.51
C LEU A 93 17.26 -2.63 -16.12
N LEU A 94 17.06 -1.52 -15.42
CA LEU A 94 18.16 -0.66 -14.97
C LEU A 94 19.12 -1.37 -14.02
N LEU A 95 18.60 -2.24 -13.16
CA LEU A 95 19.43 -3.05 -12.28
C LEU A 95 20.30 -4.02 -13.10
N ALA A 96 19.69 -4.75 -14.04
CA ALA A 96 20.42 -5.65 -14.93
C ALA A 96 21.47 -4.92 -15.79
N GLN A 97 21.16 -3.71 -16.29
CA GLN A 97 22.11 -2.88 -17.03
C GLN A 97 23.28 -2.42 -16.16
N THR A 98 23.01 -2.09 -14.89
CA THR A 98 24.06 -1.75 -13.92
C THR A 98 25.00 -2.94 -13.69
N GLU A 99 24.43 -4.14 -13.51
CA GLU A 99 25.20 -5.37 -13.33
C GLU A 99 26.03 -5.71 -14.57
N ALA A 100 25.43 -5.64 -15.76
CA ALA A 100 26.13 -5.89 -17.02
C ALA A 100 27.30 -4.92 -17.25
N ALA A 101 27.10 -3.62 -17.03
CA ALA A 101 28.17 -2.62 -17.15
C ALA A 101 29.28 -2.85 -16.12
N THR A 102 28.93 -3.28 -14.91
CA THR A 102 29.91 -3.63 -13.86
C THR A 102 30.77 -4.82 -14.28
N ILE A 103 30.14 -5.87 -14.82
CA ILE A 103 30.83 -7.07 -15.32
C ILE A 103 31.73 -6.73 -16.50
N ALA A 104 31.30 -5.83 -17.39
CA ALA A 104 32.08 -5.36 -18.53
C ALA A 104 33.25 -4.43 -18.14
N GLY A 105 33.36 -4.04 -16.87
CA GLY A 105 34.40 -3.10 -16.39
C GLY A 105 34.12 -1.63 -16.72
N ASP A 106 32.95 -1.30 -17.29
CA ASP A 106 32.55 0.08 -17.57
C ASP A 106 31.97 0.74 -16.32
N THR A 107 32.89 1.20 -15.46
CA THR A 107 32.57 1.82 -14.17
C THR A 107 31.79 3.13 -14.30
N GLN A 108 31.98 3.90 -15.38
CA GLN A 108 31.25 5.15 -15.60
C GLN A 108 29.79 4.86 -15.97
N GLN A 109 29.58 3.92 -16.89
CA GLN A 109 28.24 3.54 -17.32
C GLN A 109 27.47 2.85 -16.18
N ALA A 110 28.12 1.98 -15.41
CA ALA A 110 27.54 1.37 -14.21
C ALA A 110 27.10 2.43 -13.18
N ALA A 111 27.92 3.45 -12.93
CA ALA A 111 27.58 4.54 -12.01
C ALA A 111 26.37 5.38 -12.50
N SER A 112 26.27 5.61 -13.81
CA SER A 112 25.13 6.28 -14.44
C SER A 112 23.83 5.49 -14.23
N PHE A 113 23.81 4.20 -14.60
CA PHE A 113 22.63 3.34 -14.42
C PHE A 113 22.23 3.20 -12.95
N LYS A 114 23.19 3.07 -12.03
CA LYS A 114 22.93 3.04 -10.58
C LYS A 114 22.27 4.32 -10.07
N THR A 115 22.63 5.46 -10.65
CA THR A 115 22.04 6.76 -10.28
C THR A 115 20.61 6.88 -10.82
N GLN A 116 20.39 6.50 -12.08
CA GLN A 116 19.05 6.43 -12.67
C GLN A 116 18.13 5.47 -11.92
N TYR A 117 18.62 4.28 -11.56
CA TYR A 117 17.89 3.31 -10.75
C TYR A 117 17.43 3.91 -9.41
N ARG A 118 18.32 4.61 -8.69
CA ARG A 118 17.97 5.25 -7.41
C ARG A 118 16.88 6.30 -7.55
N GLN A 119 16.97 7.15 -8.58
CA GLN A 119 15.96 8.18 -8.87
C GLN A 119 14.61 7.54 -9.23
N GLN A 120 14.61 6.58 -10.16
CA GLN A 120 13.38 5.89 -10.56
C GLN A 120 12.76 5.09 -9.41
N LYS A 121 13.58 4.49 -8.53
CA LYS A 121 13.10 3.75 -7.36
C LYS A 121 12.38 4.66 -6.38
N SER A 122 12.90 5.88 -6.17
CA SER A 122 12.23 6.90 -5.35
C SER A 122 10.89 7.32 -5.98
N SER A 123 10.88 7.62 -7.28
CA SER A 123 9.65 7.96 -8.01
C SER A 123 8.61 6.84 -7.97
N TYR A 124 9.04 5.58 -8.17
CA TYR A 124 8.19 4.41 -8.06
C TYR A 124 7.59 4.26 -6.66
N LYS A 125 8.37 4.48 -5.60
CA LYS A 125 7.87 4.44 -4.22
C LYS A 125 6.76 5.46 -4.00
N SER A 126 6.97 6.71 -4.40
CA SER A 126 5.95 7.77 -4.30
C SER A 126 4.71 7.44 -5.12
N TYR A 127 4.87 6.87 -6.32
CA TYR A 127 3.77 6.48 -7.17
C TYR A 127 2.97 5.29 -6.60
N ARG A 128 3.65 4.28 -6.09
CA ARG A 128 2.99 3.18 -5.40
C ARG A 128 2.21 3.68 -4.19
N GLN A 129 2.80 4.58 -3.41
CA GLN A 129 2.12 5.20 -2.27
C GLN A 129 0.87 6.00 -2.68
N SER A 130 0.87 6.66 -3.85
CA SER A 130 -0.32 7.35 -4.35
C SER A 130 -1.44 6.40 -4.80
N LEU A 131 -1.09 5.19 -5.25
CA LEU A 131 -2.07 4.17 -5.64
C LEU A 131 -2.63 3.40 -4.45
N VAL A 132 -1.74 2.84 -3.62
CA VAL A 132 -2.13 1.88 -2.58
C VAL A 132 -1.95 2.40 -1.15
N GLY A 133 -1.43 3.60 -0.92
CA GLY A 133 -1.16 4.11 0.43
C GLY A 133 0.10 3.54 1.09
N ASN A 134 0.28 3.85 2.37
CA ASN A 134 1.33 3.28 3.23
C ASN A 134 0.73 2.19 4.10
N PHE A 135 0.63 0.98 3.55
CA PHE A 135 0.25 -0.22 4.29
C PHE A 135 1.39 -1.24 4.22
#